data_AF-A0A7V9CK27-F1
#
_entry.id   AF-A0A7V9CK27-F1
#
_cell.length_a   1.000
_cell.length_b   1.000
_cell.length_c   1.000
_cell.angle_alpha   90.00
_cell.angle_beta   90.00
_cell.angle_gamma   90.00
#
_symmetry.space_group_name_H-M   'P 1'
#
loop_
_entity.id
_entity.type
_entity.pdbx_description
1 polymer ?
#
loop_
_entity_poly.entity_id
_entity_poly.type
_entity_poly.pdbx_seq_one_letter_code
_entity_poly.pdbx_strand_id
1 'polypeptide(L)' 'AQLRSLVTVAYLMARAALRREESRGGHYRTDFPMRRDASWGRHCSDVQQTEE' A
#
# COMPACT_ATOMS: atom_id res chain seq x y z
N ALA A 1 0.38 18.01 -16.26
CA ALA A 1 0.73 17.97 -14.82
C ALA A 1 -0.21 17.05 -14.02
N GLN A 2 -1.53 17.30 -14.04
CA GLN A 2 -2.52 16.54 -13.23
C GLN A 2 -2.51 15.02 -13.44
N LEU A 3 -2.46 14.56 -14.69
CA LEU A 3 -2.41 13.11 -14.99
C LEU A 3 -1.19 12.41 -14.37
N ARG A 4 -0.01 13.05 -14.41
CA ARG A 4 1.21 12.48 -13.82
C ARG A 4 1.05 12.31 -12.31
N SER A 5 0.50 13.31 -11.63
CA SER A 5 0.25 13.23 -10.19
C SER A 5 -0.75 12.13 -9.84
N LEU A 6 -1.84 11.99 -10.59
CA LEU A 6 -2.84 10.94 -10.38
C LEU A 6 -2.23 9.54 -10.58
N VAL A 7 -1.48 9.35 -11.66
CA VAL A 7 -0.82 8.07 -11.95
C VAL A 7 0.21 7.73 -10.87
N THR A 8 1.03 8.70 -10.43
CA THR A 8 2.01 8.49 -9.36
C THR A 8 1.32 8.06 -8.06
N VAL A 9 0.25 8.77 -7.65
CA VAL A 9 -0.48 8.44 -6.41
C VAL A 9 -1.14 7.06 -6.52
N ALA A 10 -1.83 6.77 -7.62
CA ALA A 10 -2.48 5.47 -7.85
C ALA A 10 -1.47 4.31 -7.80
N TYR A 11 -0.29 4.49 -8.41
CA TYR A 11 0.77 3.49 -8.41
C TYR A 11 1.32 3.22 -6.99
N LEU A 12 1.58 4.27 -6.22
CA LEU A 12 2.03 4.14 -4.83
C LEU A 12 0.98 3.45 -3.95
N MET A 13 -0.30 3.80 -4.12
CA MET A 13 -1.39 3.15 -3.41
C MET A 13 -1.48 1.66 -3.74
N ALA A 14 -1.43 1.29 -5.03
CA ALA A 14 -1.53 -0.10 -5.46
C ALA A 14 -0.34 -0.94 -4.95
N ARG A 15 0.88 -0.41 -5.00
CA ARG A 15 2.07 -1.08 -4.45
C ARG A 15 1.99 -1.28 -2.93
N ALA A 16 1.57 -0.24 -2.20
CA ALA A 16 1.38 -0.33 -0.76
C ALA A 16 0.32 -1.38 -0.39
N ALA A 17 -0.79 -1.43 -1.13
CA ALA A 17 -1.85 -2.42 -0.94
C ALA A 17 -1.36 -3.85 -1.22
N LEU A 18 -0.61 -4.07 -2.30
CA LEU A 18 -0.06 -5.38 -2.66
C LEU A 18 0.92 -5.89 -1.60
N ARG A 19 1.81 -5.02 -1.10
CA ARG A 19 2.80 -5.35 -0.06
C ARG A 19 2.15 -5.69 1.28
N ARG A 20 0.99 -5.10 1.61
CA ARG A 20 0.33 -5.26 2.92
C ARG A 20 -0.41 -6.58 3.04
N GLU A 21 0.21 -7.56 3.69
CA GLU A 21 -0.35 -8.91 3.92
C GLU A 21 -1.15 -9.00 5.23
N GLU A 22 -2.17 -8.15 5.39
CA GLU A 22 -3.17 -8.24 6.46
C GLU A 22 -4.46 -7.52 6.07
N SER A 23 -5.50 -7.68 6.89
CA SER A 23 -6.70 -6.85 6.82
C SER A 23 -6.83 -5.96 8.04
N ARG A 24 -7.08 -4.67 7.83
CA ARG A 24 -7.23 -3.66 8.89
C ARG A 24 -8.06 -2.47 8.43
N GLY A 25 -9.10 -2.14 9.19
CA GLY A 25 -9.97 -0.99 8.87
C GLY A 25 -10.58 -1.14 7.48
N GLY A 26 -10.46 -0.11 6.64
CA GLY A 26 -10.96 -0.13 5.25
C GLY A 26 -10.14 -0.95 4.25
N HIS A 27 -8.96 -1.47 4.63
CA HIS A 27 -8.15 -2.33 3.78
C HIS A 27 -8.44 -3.80 4.12
N TYR A 28 -9.26 -4.46 3.30
CA TYR A 28 -9.61 -5.88 3.46
C TYR A 28 -9.03 -6.71 2.32
N ARG A 29 -8.45 -7.86 2.68
CA ARG A 29 -7.79 -8.81 1.78
C ARG A 29 -8.29 -10.22 2.07
N THR A 30 -8.90 -10.86 1.07
CA THR A 30 -9.43 -12.23 1.21
C THR A 30 -8.34 -13.27 1.43
N ASP A 31 -7.13 -13.03 0.92
CA ASP A 31 -5.94 -13.86 1.11
C ASP A 31 -5.24 -13.62 2.47
N PHE A 32 -5.50 -12.48 3.12
CA PHE A 32 -5.00 -12.16 4.46
C PHE A 32 -6.11 -11.52 5.33
N PRO A 33 -7.15 -12.29 5.73
CA PRO A 33 -8.36 -11.73 6.35
C PRO A 33 -8.14 -11.26 7.80
N MET A 34 -7.07 -11.68 8.44
CA MET A 34 -6.77 -11.36 9.83
C MET A 34 -5.83 -10.16 9.94
N ARG A 35 -6.04 -9.39 11.00
CA ARG A 35 -5.10 -8.35 11.45
C ARG A 35 -3.84 -9.02 12.01
N ARG A 36 -2.66 -8.52 11.63
CA ARG A 36 -1.34 -9.08 11.99
C ARG A 36 -0.45 -7.99 12.60
N ASP A 37 -0.74 -7.61 13.85
CA ASP A 37 -0.06 -6.51 14.54
C ASP A 37 1.46 -6.68 14.66
N ALA A 38 1.95 -7.90 14.86
CA ALA A 38 3.40 -8.17 14.94
C ALA A 38 4.15 -7.73 13.67
N SER A 39 3.52 -7.89 12.50
CA SER A 39 4.12 -7.59 11.20
C SER A 39 3.62 -6.29 10.56
N TRP A 40 2.54 -5.68 11.07
CA TRP A 40 1.87 -4.55 10.41
C TRP A 40 1.34 -3.46 11.36
N GLY A 41 1.61 -3.56 12.66
CA GLY A 41 1.33 -2.52 13.67
C GLY A 41 2.23 -1.28 13.56
N ARG A 42 2.48 -0.81 12.34
CA ARG A 42 3.32 0.34 12.01
C ARG A 42 2.74 1.12 10.82
N HIS A 43 3.21 2.34 10.62
CA HIS A 43 2.92 3.10 9.40
C HIS A 43 3.61 2.46 8.19
N CYS A 44 2.94 2.50 7.05
CA CYS A 44 3.52 2.12 5.77
C CYS A 44 3.86 3.39 4.98
N SER A 45 5.13 3.52 4.61
CA SER A 45 5.60 4.51 3.64
C SER A 45 6.00 3.80 2.35
N ASP A 46 5.76 4.47 1.22
CA ASP A 46 6.27 4.07 -0.08
C ASP A 46 6.82 5.31 -0.77
N VAL A 47 7.80 5.11 -1.64
CA VAL A 47 8.45 6.17 -2.41
C VAL A 47 8.42 5.79 -3.88
N GLN A 48 8.28 6.80 -4.74
CA GLN A 48 8.41 6.58 -6.16
C GLN A 48 9.86 6.18 -6.44
N GLN A 49 10.07 4.98 -6.99
CA GLN A 49 11.39 4.58 -7.41
C GLN A 49 11.72 5.37 -8.69
N THR A 50 12.82 6.12 -8.64
CA THR A 50 13.46 6.65 -9.83
C THR A 50 14.49 5.62 -10.25
N GLU A 51 14.41 5.16 -11.50
CA GLU A 51 15.52 4.44 -12.12
C GLU A 51 16.68 5.43 -12.28
N GLU A 52 17.88 5.04 -11.86
CA GLU A 52 19.13 5.75 -12.14
C GLU A 52 19.61 5.44 -13.56
#